data_AF-A0A381RV71-F1
#
_entry.id   AF-A0A381RV71-F1
#
_cell.length_a   1.000
_cell.length_b   1.000
_cell.length_c   1.000
_cell.angle_alpha   90.00
_cell.angle_beta   90.00
_cell.angle_gamma   90.00
#
_symmetry.space_group_name_H-M   'P 1'
#
loop_
_entity.id
_entity.type
_entity.pdbx_description
1 polymer ?
#
loop_
_entity_poly.entity_id
_entity_poly.type
_entity_poly.pdbx_seq_one_letter_code
_entity_poly.pdbx_strand_id
1 'polypeptide(L)'
;MVEIAELTGATPAEILGTGSFYEMFKFHPVGRYVVNVCTNISCQLLGGEELLHHVEESLGVHAGGTTDDGMFTVEDVECVAACTEAPCFTVNYRYFHRADPDTFDAVVDDLRSGRSPLARGAQGDDGHVPAHGTLGRLRQHVPDDRRAGVVPPEEAGEAPVWLRPAPATAGDSDG
;
A
#
# COMPACT_ATOMS: atom_id res chain seq x y z
N MET A 1 0.85 -3.59 -22.01
CA MET A 1 0.98 -2.18 -22.46
C MET A 1 0.15 -1.88 -23.68
N VAL A 2 0.29 -2.61 -24.80
CA VAL A 2 -0.53 -2.41 -26.01
C VAL A 2 -2.03 -2.53 -25.73
N GLU A 3 -2.45 -3.57 -25.02
CA GLU A 3 -3.85 -3.78 -24.65
C GLU A 3 -4.44 -2.62 -23.82
N ILE A 4 -3.66 -2.09 -22.86
CA ILE A 4 -4.10 -0.93 -22.05
C ILE A 4 -4.21 0.32 -22.92
N ALA A 5 -3.27 0.52 -23.85
CA ALA A 5 -3.29 1.64 -24.79
C ALA A 5 -4.56 1.60 -25.68
N GLU A 6 -4.96 0.41 -26.16
CA GLU A 6 -6.21 0.24 -26.91
C GLU A 6 -7.46 0.58 -26.08
N LEU A 7 -7.48 0.19 -24.80
CA LEU A 7 -8.61 0.45 -23.90
C LEU A 7 -8.73 1.92 -23.49
N THR A 8 -7.62 2.66 -23.38
CA THR A 8 -7.61 4.05 -22.91
C THR A 8 -7.53 5.08 -24.03
N GLY A 9 -7.19 4.66 -25.26
CA GLY A 9 -6.92 5.56 -26.38
C GLY A 9 -5.57 6.29 -26.29
N ALA A 10 -4.72 5.94 -25.33
CA ALA A 10 -3.36 6.46 -25.19
C ALA A 10 -2.36 5.68 -26.06
N THR A 11 -1.15 6.20 -26.24
CA THR A 11 -0.07 5.48 -26.91
C THR A 11 0.60 4.46 -25.97
N PRO A 12 1.16 3.34 -26.50
CA PRO A 12 1.93 2.41 -25.68
C PRO A 12 3.11 3.05 -24.94
N ALA A 13 3.70 4.11 -25.51
CA ALA A 13 4.80 4.87 -24.92
C ALA A 13 4.33 5.67 -23.68
N GLU A 14 3.17 6.31 -23.73
CA GLU A 14 2.58 7.00 -22.58
C GLU A 14 2.25 6.01 -21.46
N ILE A 15 1.64 4.87 -21.79
CA ILE A 15 1.34 3.82 -20.81
C ILE A 15 2.62 3.27 -20.17
N LEU A 16 3.67 3.04 -20.96
CA LEU A 16 4.97 2.60 -20.42
C LEU A 16 5.58 3.68 -19.53
N GLY A 17 5.54 4.95 -19.94
CA GLY A 17 6.00 6.07 -19.14
C GLY A 17 5.32 6.13 -17.78
N THR A 18 3.98 6.12 -17.75
CA THR A 18 3.20 6.08 -16.50
C THR A 18 3.46 4.81 -15.70
N GLY A 19 3.51 3.64 -16.35
CA GLY A 19 3.74 2.37 -15.68
C GLY A 19 5.10 2.33 -14.99
N SER A 20 6.15 2.81 -15.66
CA SER A 20 7.52 2.86 -15.13
C SER A 20 7.72 3.88 -14.01
N PHE A 21 6.83 4.89 -13.93
CA PHE A 21 6.87 5.89 -12.88
C PHE A 21 6.38 5.35 -11.53
N TYR A 22 5.41 4.44 -11.52
CA TYR A 22 4.83 3.87 -10.31
C TYR A 22 5.47 2.51 -10.00
N GLU A 23 6.26 2.45 -8.93
CA GLU A 23 6.94 1.24 -8.43
C GLU A 23 6.01 0.04 -8.17
N MET A 24 4.73 0.32 -7.88
CA MET A 24 3.69 -0.71 -7.68
C MET A 24 3.48 -1.59 -8.91
N PHE A 25 3.77 -1.09 -10.12
CA PHE A 25 3.69 -1.89 -11.34
C PHE A 25 4.97 -2.68 -11.54
N LYS A 26 4.88 -4.00 -11.38
CA LYS A 26 6.01 -4.92 -11.54
C LYS A 26 6.14 -5.34 -13.01
N PHE A 27 7.30 -5.06 -13.61
CA PHE A 27 7.62 -5.37 -15.01
C PHE A 27 8.39 -6.68 -15.19
N HIS A 28 8.83 -7.27 -14.08
CA HIS A 28 9.42 -8.59 -14.02
C HIS A 28 8.52 -9.50 -13.16
N PRO A 29 8.63 -10.83 -13.31
CA PRO A 29 8.01 -11.75 -12.37
C PRO A 29 8.45 -11.42 -10.95
N VAL A 30 7.49 -11.45 -10.02
CA VAL A 30 7.71 -11.36 -8.58
C VAL A 30 7.19 -12.64 -7.94
N GLY A 31 7.65 -12.92 -6.73
CA GLY A 31 7.18 -14.03 -5.94
C GLY A 31 5.69 -13.93 -5.61
N ARG A 32 5.14 -15.02 -5.08
CA ARG A 32 3.73 -15.07 -4.67
C ARG A 32 3.38 -13.98 -3.64
N TYR A 33 4.32 -13.67 -2.76
CA TYR A 33 4.21 -12.69 -1.69
C TYR A 33 5.31 -11.63 -1.84
N VAL A 34 4.90 -10.40 -2.14
CA VAL A 34 5.80 -9.25 -2.15
C VAL A 34 5.81 -8.63 -0.75
N VAL A 35 6.95 -8.69 -0.09
CA VAL A 35 7.22 -8.15 1.25
C VAL A 35 7.85 -6.77 1.09
N ASN A 36 7.11 -5.73 1.45
CA ASN A 36 7.61 -4.35 1.41
C ASN A 36 7.93 -3.89 2.83
N VAL A 37 9.19 -3.60 3.14
CA VAL A 37 9.61 -3.11 4.46
C VAL A 37 9.79 -1.60 4.39
N CYS A 38 9.10 -0.86 5.27
CA CYS A 38 9.22 0.58 5.32
C CYS A 38 10.50 1.00 6.06
N THR A 39 11.41 1.68 5.39
CA THR A 39 12.66 2.19 5.98
C THR A 39 12.71 3.72 6.09
N ASN A 40 11.58 4.40 5.85
CA ASN A 40 11.49 5.85 6.02
C ASN A 40 11.51 6.25 7.52
N ILE A 41 11.73 7.55 7.80
CA ILE A 41 12.13 8.16 9.08
C ILE A 41 11.47 7.53 10.30
N SER A 42 10.14 7.44 10.36
CA SER A 42 9.47 6.91 11.57
C SER A 42 9.77 5.44 11.83
N CYS A 43 9.86 4.62 10.77
CA CYS A 43 10.25 3.22 10.90
C CYS A 43 11.74 3.10 11.19
N GLN A 44 12.59 3.89 10.50
CA GLN A 44 14.03 3.88 10.75
C GLN A 44 14.38 4.20 12.21
N LEU A 45 13.76 5.22 12.79
CA LEU A 45 13.96 5.58 14.21
C LEU A 45 13.54 4.48 15.20
N LEU A 46 12.70 3.55 14.77
CA LEU A 46 12.15 2.47 15.59
C LEU A 46 12.69 1.08 15.22
N GLY A 47 13.72 1.00 14.38
CA GLY A 47 14.37 -0.27 14.03
C GLY A 47 14.01 -0.84 12.66
N GLY A 48 13.53 -0.02 11.72
CA GLY A 48 13.08 -0.47 10.40
C GLY A 48 14.19 -1.03 9.52
N GLU A 49 15.42 -0.53 9.67
CA GLU A 49 16.60 -1.03 8.94
C GLU A 49 17.04 -2.39 9.48
N GLU A 50 17.01 -2.56 10.80
CA GLU A 50 17.23 -3.82 11.48
C GLU A 50 16.17 -4.87 11.11
N LEU A 51 14.91 -4.45 10.97
CA LEU A 51 13.84 -5.31 10.47
C LEU A 51 14.12 -5.73 9.02
N LEU A 52 14.54 -4.82 8.14
CA LEU A 52 14.89 -5.15 6.76
C LEU A 52 16.05 -6.17 6.71
N HIS A 53 17.12 -5.96 7.49
CA HIS A 53 18.22 -6.92 7.55
C HIS A 53 17.77 -8.31 8.03
N HIS A 54 16.92 -8.37 9.07
CA HIS A 54 16.35 -9.64 9.52
C HIS A 54 15.52 -10.33 8.42
N VAL A 55 14.73 -9.55 7.67
CA VAL A 55 13.95 -10.06 6.53
C VAL A 55 14.85 -10.66 5.46
N GLU A 56 15.93 -9.96 5.10
CA GLU A 56 16.90 -10.42 4.11
C GLU A 56 17.60 -11.71 4.56
N GLU A 57 18.03 -11.77 5.82
CA GLU A 57 18.68 -12.95 6.41
C GLU A 57 17.72 -14.15 6.48
N SER A 58 16.48 -13.94 6.94
CA SER A 58 15.45 -14.98 7.11
C SER A 58 15.00 -15.58 5.78
N LEU A 59 14.93 -14.78 4.71
CA LEU A 59 14.56 -15.23 3.37
C LEU A 59 15.76 -15.60 2.49
N GLY A 60 16.98 -15.23 2.87
CA GLY A 60 18.20 -15.49 2.12
C GLY A 60 18.30 -14.70 0.81
N VAL A 61 17.63 -13.55 0.71
CA VAL A 61 17.65 -12.66 -0.45
C VAL A 61 17.73 -11.20 -0.02
N HIS A 62 18.44 -10.38 -0.80
CA HIS A 62 18.47 -8.93 -0.57
C HIS A 62 17.21 -8.24 -1.10
N ALA A 63 16.96 -7.00 -0.66
CA ALA A 63 15.95 -6.13 -1.23
C ALA A 63 16.11 -6.00 -2.75
N GLY A 64 14.99 -6.08 -3.47
CA GLY A 64 14.91 -6.25 -4.92
C GLY A 64 15.03 -7.70 -5.40
N GLY A 65 15.36 -8.64 -4.50
CA GLY A 65 15.52 -10.06 -4.79
C GLY A 65 14.23 -10.87 -4.62
N THR A 66 14.19 -12.03 -5.27
CA THR A 66 13.12 -13.02 -5.12
C THR A 66 13.73 -14.35 -4.75
N THR A 67 13.11 -15.06 -3.81
CA THR A 67 13.57 -16.38 -3.34
C THR A 67 13.56 -17.42 -4.45
N ASP A 68 14.47 -18.40 -4.40
CA ASP A 68 14.62 -19.44 -5.44
C ASP A 68 13.35 -20.30 -5.62
N ASP A 69 12.54 -20.44 -4.56
CA ASP A 69 11.26 -21.14 -4.58
C ASP A 69 10.11 -20.31 -5.20
N GLY A 70 10.38 -19.04 -5.57
CA GLY A 70 9.40 -18.11 -6.13
C GLY A 70 8.31 -17.67 -5.16
N MET A 71 8.49 -17.91 -3.85
CA MET A 71 7.47 -17.59 -2.85
C MET A 71 7.50 -16.13 -2.43
N PHE A 72 8.68 -15.55 -2.23
CA PHE A 72 8.83 -14.21 -1.64
C PHE A 72 9.69 -13.30 -2.50
N THR A 73 9.26 -12.05 -2.66
CA THR A 73 10.09 -10.93 -3.15
C THR A 73 10.23 -9.94 -2.02
N VAL A 74 11.44 -9.48 -1.74
CA VAL A 74 11.70 -8.46 -0.70
C VAL A 74 11.92 -7.12 -1.38
N GLU A 75 11.26 -6.09 -0.89
CA GLU A 75 11.42 -4.71 -1.36
C GLU A 75 11.66 -3.80 -0.16
N ASP A 76 12.74 -3.01 -0.25
CA ASP A 76 12.93 -1.85 0.60
C ASP A 76 12.09 -0.70 0.01
N VAL A 77 11.13 -0.22 0.78
CA VAL A 77 10.18 0.80 0.31
C VAL A 77 10.19 2.04 1.18
N GLU A 78 9.78 3.13 0.54
CA GLU A 78 9.50 4.38 1.20
C GLU A 78 8.27 4.32 2.12
N CYS A 79 7.88 5.47 2.67
CA CYS A 79 6.80 5.59 3.63
C CYS A 79 5.50 4.90 3.19
N VAL A 80 5.04 3.92 3.99
CA VAL A 80 3.75 3.23 3.82
C VAL A 80 2.59 3.91 4.56
N ALA A 81 2.77 5.14 5.02
CA ALA A 81 1.75 5.94 5.72
C ALA A 81 1.19 5.33 7.03
N ALA A 82 1.95 4.46 7.69
CA ALA A 82 1.59 3.84 8.98
C ALA A 82 2.50 4.33 10.13
N CYS A 83 2.92 5.60 10.11
CA CYS A 83 3.97 6.12 11.01
C CYS A 83 3.65 5.99 12.51
N THR A 84 2.37 6.05 12.90
CA THR A 84 1.94 5.86 14.31
C THR A 84 2.06 4.43 14.79
N GLU A 85 2.25 3.49 13.85
CA GLU A 85 2.30 2.05 14.08
C GLU A 85 3.65 1.45 13.68
N ALA A 86 4.67 2.29 13.48
CA ALA A 86 6.01 1.86 13.11
C ALA A 86 6.67 0.96 14.19
N PRO A 87 7.59 0.05 13.81
CA PRO A 87 7.97 -0.33 12.45
C PRO A 87 6.86 -1.07 11.70
N CYS A 88 6.86 -0.97 10.37
CA CYS A 88 5.83 -1.56 9.53
C CYS A 88 6.42 -2.26 8.31
N PHE A 89 5.81 -3.37 7.93
CA PHE A 89 5.98 -3.95 6.61
C PHE A 89 4.61 -4.34 6.03
N THR A 90 4.57 -4.62 4.74
CA THR A 90 3.37 -5.13 4.08
C THR A 90 3.66 -6.41 3.33
N VAL A 91 2.66 -7.29 3.21
CA VAL A 91 2.70 -8.43 2.30
C VAL A 91 1.54 -8.31 1.32
N ASN A 92 1.84 -8.19 0.02
CA ASN A 92 0.83 -7.92 -1.02
C ASN A 92 -0.14 -6.78 -0.61
N TYR A 93 0.41 -5.69 -0.06
CA TYR A 93 -0.33 -4.53 0.45
C TYR A 93 -1.28 -4.81 1.63
N ARG A 94 -0.99 -5.86 2.43
CA ARG A 94 -1.60 -6.07 3.76
C ARG A 94 -0.62 -5.69 4.83
N TYR A 95 -1.05 -4.86 5.77
CA TYR A 95 -0.18 -4.22 6.74
C TYR A 95 0.08 -5.10 7.96
N PHE A 96 1.33 -5.08 8.40
CA PHE A 96 1.78 -5.61 9.68
C PHE A 96 2.38 -4.45 10.46
N HIS A 97 1.70 -4.11 11.56
CA HIS A 97 1.95 -2.95 12.40
C HIS A 97 2.78 -3.36 13.62
N ARG A 98 3.57 -2.42 14.17
CA ARG A 98 4.45 -2.61 15.33
C ARG A 98 5.29 -3.88 15.18
N ALA A 99 5.77 -4.10 13.97
CA ALA A 99 6.41 -5.33 13.59
C ALA A 99 7.82 -5.41 14.20
N ASP A 100 8.17 -6.61 14.62
CA ASP A 100 9.49 -7.01 15.08
C ASP A 100 9.91 -8.30 14.33
N PRO A 101 11.17 -8.75 14.48
CA PRO A 101 11.66 -9.99 13.87
C PRO A 101 10.77 -11.21 14.11
N ASP A 102 10.30 -11.40 15.35
CA ASP A 102 9.45 -12.53 15.74
C ASP A 102 8.10 -12.50 14.99
N THR A 103 7.50 -11.31 14.85
CA THR A 103 6.28 -11.11 14.07
C THR A 103 6.51 -11.46 12.61
N PHE A 104 7.62 -11.02 12.03
CA PHE A 104 7.96 -11.33 10.64
C PHE A 104 8.12 -12.84 10.41
N ASP A 105 8.89 -13.53 11.25
CA ASP A 105 9.13 -14.96 11.11
C ASP A 105 7.82 -15.75 11.24
N ALA A 106 6.96 -15.36 12.19
CA ALA A 106 5.65 -15.98 12.35
C ALA A 106 4.74 -15.76 11.12
N VAL A 107 4.82 -14.59 10.47
CA VAL A 107 4.10 -14.28 9.24
C VAL A 107 4.60 -15.15 8.08
N VAL A 108 5.92 -15.30 7.93
CA VAL A 108 6.53 -16.16 6.91
C VAL A 108 6.12 -17.62 7.11
N ASP A 109 6.15 -18.11 8.35
CA ASP A 109 5.75 -19.48 8.69
C ASP A 109 4.27 -19.76 8.37
N ASP A 110 3.38 -18.81 8.67
CA ASP A 110 1.98 -18.90 8.32
C ASP A 110 1.79 -18.97 6.80
N LEU A 111 2.47 -18.09 6.05
CA LEU A 111 2.39 -18.05 4.59
C LEU A 111 2.95 -19.33 3.93
N ARG A 112 4.10 -19.83 4.40
CA ARG A 112 4.68 -21.10 3.94
C ARG A 112 3.77 -22.29 4.24
N SER A 113 3.05 -22.24 5.36
CA SER A 113 2.08 -23.27 5.77
C SER A 113 0.70 -23.13 5.10
N GLY A 114 0.49 -22.11 4.27
CA GLY A 114 -0.81 -21.80 3.66
C GLY A 114 -1.86 -21.25 4.64
N ARG A 115 -1.47 -20.87 5.86
CA ARG A 115 -2.32 -20.16 6.82
C ARG A 115 -2.35 -18.67 6.49
N SER A 116 -3.38 -17.98 6.98
CA SER A 116 -3.42 -16.52 6.87
C SER A 116 -2.68 -15.86 8.03
N PRO A 117 -1.71 -14.98 7.76
CA PRO A 117 -1.07 -14.18 8.80
C PRO A 117 -1.88 -12.95 9.23
N LEU A 118 -3.02 -12.64 8.58
CA LEU A 118 -3.68 -11.33 8.69
C LEU A 118 -4.17 -10.99 10.10
N ALA A 119 -4.49 -11.98 10.94
CA ALA A 119 -4.82 -11.77 12.33
C ALA A 119 -3.68 -11.13 13.16
N ARG A 120 -2.45 -11.19 12.64
CA ARG A 120 -1.26 -10.52 13.22
C ARG A 120 -1.12 -9.08 12.74
N GLY A 121 -1.71 -8.75 11.59
CA GLY A 121 -1.86 -7.37 11.13
C GLY A 121 -2.94 -6.71 11.98
N ALA A 122 -2.60 -5.64 12.70
CA ALA A 122 -3.49 -4.95 13.65
C ALA A 122 -4.71 -4.24 13.00
N GLN A 123 -5.13 -4.68 11.79
CA GLN A 123 -6.29 -4.18 11.05
C GLN A 123 -7.55 -5.04 11.24
N GLY A 124 -7.49 -6.13 12.02
CA GLY A 124 -8.66 -6.95 12.32
C GLY A 124 -9.20 -7.73 11.11
N ASP A 125 -8.35 -8.05 10.14
CA ASP A 125 -8.68 -8.86 8.97
C ASP A 125 -8.41 -10.34 9.27
N ASP A 126 -9.44 -11.19 9.17
CA ASP A 126 -9.37 -12.64 9.38
C ASP A 126 -9.42 -13.44 8.06
N GLY A 127 -9.34 -12.75 6.93
CA GLY A 127 -9.33 -13.34 5.59
C GLY A 127 -8.00 -14.02 5.25
N HIS A 128 -7.69 -14.14 3.96
CA HIS A 128 -6.39 -14.63 3.47
C HIS A 128 -5.66 -13.52 2.70
N VAL A 129 -4.31 -13.50 2.78
CA VAL A 129 -3.50 -12.60 1.96
C VAL A 129 -3.74 -12.92 0.48
N PRO A 130 -4.36 -12.02 -0.30
CA PRO A 130 -4.63 -12.30 -1.71
C PRO A 130 -3.31 -12.44 -2.49
N ALA A 131 -3.36 -13.15 -3.61
CA ALA A 131 -2.23 -13.20 -4.53
C ALA A 131 -1.85 -11.79 -5.00
N HIS A 132 -0.55 -11.56 -5.23
CA HIS A 132 -0.08 -10.28 -5.77
C HIS A 132 -0.83 -9.94 -7.08
N GLY A 133 -1.21 -8.67 -7.24
CA GLY A 133 -1.99 -8.22 -8.40
C GLY A 133 -3.48 -8.60 -8.37
N THR A 134 -4.01 -9.15 -7.27
CA THR A 134 -5.45 -9.38 -7.14
C THR A 134 -6.19 -8.05 -7.18
N LEU A 135 -7.04 -7.87 -8.20
CA LEU A 135 -7.87 -6.68 -8.34
C LEU A 135 -8.83 -6.53 -7.15
N GLY A 136 -8.88 -5.31 -6.60
CA GLY A 136 -9.90 -4.93 -5.64
C GLY A 136 -11.29 -5.10 -6.24
N ARG A 137 -12.06 -6.06 -5.73
CA ARG A 137 -13.43 -6.32 -6.21
C ARG A 137 -14.47 -5.34 -5.64
N LEU A 138 -14.05 -4.46 -4.73
CA LEU A 138 -14.90 -3.41 -4.20
C LEU A 138 -15.12 -2.36 -5.28
N ARG A 139 -16.20 -2.51 -6.05
CA ARG A 139 -16.63 -1.47 -6.97
C ARG A 139 -17.15 -0.29 -6.16
N GLN A 140 -16.32 0.75 -6.00
CA GLN A 140 -16.80 2.00 -5.43
C GLN A 140 -17.84 2.60 -6.37
N HIS A 141 -19.10 2.59 -5.93
CA HIS A 141 -20.14 3.39 -6.55
C HIS A 141 -20.05 4.79 -5.95
N VAL A 142 -19.45 5.72 -6.68
CA VAL A 142 -19.47 7.14 -6.34
C VAL A 142 -20.60 7.80 -7.14
N PRO A 143 -21.71 8.20 -6.49
CA PRO A 143 -22.77 8.98 -7.14
C PRO A 143 -22.20 10.22 -7.83
N ASP A 144 -22.78 10.64 -8.95
CA ASP A 144 -22.24 11.73 -9.77
C ASP A 144 -22.15 13.07 -9.01
N ASP A 145 -23.05 13.30 -8.06
CA ASP A 145 -23.05 14.46 -7.14
C ASP A 145 -21.95 14.40 -6.07
N ARG A 146 -21.28 13.26 -5.91
CA ARG A 146 -20.21 13.03 -4.92
C ARG A 146 -18.85 12.71 -5.56
N ARG A 147 -18.73 12.79 -6.88
CA ARG A 147 -17.44 12.65 -7.56
C ARG A 147 -16.56 13.86 -7.24
N ALA A 148 -15.42 13.62 -6.62
CA ALA A 148 -14.44 14.69 -6.38
C ALA A 148 -13.76 15.09 -7.70
N GLY A 149 -13.75 16.38 -8.03
CA GLY A 149 -12.87 16.94 -9.06
C GLY A 149 -13.32 16.81 -10.51
N VAL A 150 -14.63 16.90 -10.81
CA VAL A 150 -15.11 16.86 -12.22
C VAL A 150 -14.83 18.17 -12.98
N VAL A 151 -14.47 19.25 -12.26
CA VAL A 151 -14.28 20.58 -12.84
C VAL A 151 -12.77 20.84 -13.03
N PRO A 152 -12.32 21.22 -14.24
CA PRO A 152 -10.94 21.64 -14.48
C PRO A 152 -10.50 22.71 -13.47
N PRO A 153 -9.23 22.73 -13.01
CA PRO A 153 -8.75 23.68 -12.01
C PRO A 153 -9.05 25.15 -12.35
N GLU A 154 -9.02 25.50 -13.63
CA GLU A 154 -9.35 26.81 -14.19
C GLU A 154 -10.83 27.20 -14.06
N GLU A 155 -11.73 26.22 -13.93
CA GLU A 155 -13.17 26.39 -13.79
C GLU A 155 -13.65 26.22 -12.34
N ALA A 156 -12.76 25.78 -11.43
CA ALA A 156 -13.04 25.61 -10.01
C ALA A 156 -13.10 26.97 -9.27
N GLY A 157 -14.17 27.74 -9.51
CA GLY A 157 -14.37 29.08 -8.94
C GLY A 157 -14.95 29.12 -7.52
N GLU A 158 -15.40 27.99 -6.99
CA GLU A 158 -15.98 27.91 -5.64
C GLU A 158 -15.11 27.05 -4.71
N ALA A 159 -15.01 27.49 -3.45
CA ALA A 159 -14.37 26.68 -2.42
C ALA A 159 -15.12 25.33 -2.27
N PRO A 160 -14.39 24.21 -2.22
CA PRO A 160 -15.02 22.92 -2.10
C PRO A 160 -15.84 22.82 -0.82
N VAL A 161 -16.93 22.07 -0.87
CA VAL A 161 -17.95 22.03 0.21
C VAL A 161 -17.35 21.68 1.58
N TRP A 162 -16.29 20.86 1.61
CA TRP A 162 -15.57 20.46 2.83
C TRP A 162 -14.63 21.53 3.40
N LEU A 163 -14.32 22.59 2.63
CA LEU A 163 -13.52 23.75 3.06
C LEU A 163 -14.41 24.94 3.45
N ARG A 164 -15.74 24.81 3.35
CA ARG A 164 -16.66 25.86 3.78
C ARG A 164 -16.61 25.96 5.31
N PRO A 165 -16.32 27.14 5.89
CA PRO A 165 -16.39 27.30 7.33
C PRO A 165 -17.80 26.97 7.82
N ALA A 166 -17.90 26.31 8.96
CA ALA A 166 -19.19 26.04 9.58
C ALA A 166 -19.96 27.37 9.75
N PRO A 167 -21.28 27.40 9.51
CA PRO A 167 -22.07 28.60 9.72
C PRO A 167 -21.88 29.05 11.18
N ALA A 168 -21.56 30.33 11.37
CA ALA A 168 -21.45 30.91 12.70
C ALA A 168 -22.74 30.61 13.47
N THR A 169 -22.62 29.91 14.59
CA THR A 169 -23.73 29.73 15.53
C THR A 169 -24.18 31.11 15.96
N ALA A 170 -25.42 31.50 15.59
CA ALA A 170 -26.07 32.69 16.12
C ALA A 170 -26.03 32.60 17.65
N GLY A 171 -25.66 33.71 18.29
CA GLY A 171 -25.04 33.71 19.61
C GLY A 171 -25.88 33.11 20.74
N ASP A 172 -25.17 32.54 21.71
CA ASP A 172 -25.66 32.46 23.09
C ASP A 172 -25.72 33.89 23.64
N SER A 173 -26.90 34.50 23.54
CA SER A 173 -27.35 35.55 24.45
C SER A 173 -28.18 34.87 25.54
N ASP A 174 -27.60 34.66 26.73
CA ASP A 174 -28.24 34.81 28.05
C ASP A 174 -27.39 34.15 29.16
N GLY A 175 -27.00 34.94 30.18
CA GLY A 175 -26.55 34.46 31.49
C GLY A 175 -25.30 35.12 32.05
#